data_AF-A0A9D0XM19-F1
#
_entry.id   AF-A0A9D0XM19-F1
#
_cell.length_a   1.000
_cell.length_b   1.000
_cell.length_c   1.000
_cell.angle_alpha   90.00
_cell.angle_beta   90.00
_cell.angle_gamma   90.00
#
_symmetry.space_group_name_H-M   'P 1'
#
loop_
_entity.id
_entity.type
_entity.pdbx_description
1 polymer ?
#
loop_
_entity_poly.entity_id
_entity_poly.type
_entity_poly.pdbx_seq_one_letter_code
_entity_poly.pdbx_strand_id
1 'polypeptide(L)'
;QIAANAKDYDTAIDAYLYIITEKKKQSTFYLEAKKEMLSSKRKKLVEGFLYTQDDLRDLEKQYEVFLDEFGRNKNTATIIAELANLEAFYLNDLDKAIALLNEMINFPLLDKKVQSQGKLSLADFYLMKGERWEATLLYSQVDKLYKDDILGHEARFRNAKLSYYVGDFEWAQTQFDVLKASTSKLIANDALDLSIFIMDNLGLDSTAAPLTLYAQADLLVFQNRFDEAFAKLDTIQMKYPKHDLEDDIYYLMAKVYIKQRNYQAGAKALQNIIDKYPEGIRADNALYELAQLYEYHLGDLEKAKALYETIFMDYSNSTFAVDARKRFRRLRGDEIQ
;
A
#
# COMPACT_ATOMS: atom_id res chain seq x y z
N GLN A 1 -7.19 16.10 -14.79
CA GLN A 1 -7.33 15.79 -13.35
C GLN A 1 -8.63 15.04 -13.05
N ILE A 2 -9.82 15.54 -13.42
CA ILE A 2 -11.10 14.84 -13.16
C ILE A 2 -11.11 13.40 -13.71
N ALA A 3 -10.75 13.21 -14.99
CA ALA A 3 -10.69 11.88 -15.62
C ALA A 3 -9.68 10.95 -14.90
N ALA A 4 -8.48 11.45 -14.58
CA ALA A 4 -7.46 10.68 -13.85
C ALA A 4 -7.94 10.26 -12.44
N ASN A 5 -8.70 11.11 -11.76
CA ASN A 5 -9.30 10.79 -10.45
C ASN A 5 -10.41 9.73 -10.58
N ALA A 6 -11.11 9.70 -11.71
CA ALA A 6 -12.07 8.65 -12.05
C ALA A 6 -11.43 7.37 -12.60
N LYS A 7 -10.09 7.28 -12.61
CA LYS A 7 -9.29 6.19 -13.21
C LYS A 7 -9.46 6.03 -14.73
N ASP A 8 -10.08 7.00 -15.39
CA ASP A 8 -10.09 7.08 -16.85
C ASP A 8 -8.79 7.75 -17.31
N TYR A 9 -7.72 6.95 -17.32
CA TYR A 9 -6.38 7.44 -17.64
C TYR A 9 -6.23 7.77 -19.13
N ASP A 10 -6.97 7.12 -20.01
CA ASP A 10 -6.92 7.39 -21.45
C ASP A 10 -7.44 8.79 -21.75
N THR A 11 -8.65 9.10 -21.29
CA THR A 11 -9.22 10.44 -21.41
C THR A 11 -8.34 11.49 -20.73
N ALA A 12 -7.72 11.16 -19.60
CA ALA A 12 -6.81 12.07 -18.91
C ALA A 12 -5.56 12.37 -19.74
N ILE A 13 -4.91 11.33 -20.29
CA ILE A 13 -3.71 11.46 -21.12
C ILE A 13 -4.01 12.27 -22.37
N ASP A 14 -5.13 12.01 -23.05
CA ASP A 14 -5.55 12.73 -24.24
C ASP A 14 -5.80 14.21 -23.96
N ALA A 15 -6.45 14.53 -22.83
CA ALA A 15 -6.70 15.91 -22.41
C ALA A 15 -5.39 16.66 -22.13
N TYR A 16 -4.41 16.02 -21.50
CA TYR A 16 -3.10 16.65 -21.27
C TYR A 16 -2.31 16.78 -22.57
N LEU A 17 -2.36 15.77 -23.45
CA LEU A 17 -1.71 15.81 -24.76
C LEU A 17 -2.21 16.99 -25.58
N TYR A 18 -3.51 17.25 -25.60
CA TYR A 18 -4.11 18.42 -26.25
C TYR A 18 -3.51 19.74 -25.77
N ILE A 19 -3.30 19.90 -24.45
CA ILE A 19 -2.67 21.11 -23.91
C ILE A 19 -1.21 21.22 -24.39
N ILE A 20 -0.48 20.11 -24.41
CA ILE A 20 0.93 20.05 -24.80
C ILE A 20 1.10 20.39 -26.30
N THR A 21 0.24 19.87 -27.16
CA THR A 21 0.32 20.05 -28.62
C THR A 21 -0.24 21.40 -29.08
N GLU A 22 -1.43 21.79 -28.61
CA GLU A 22 -2.14 22.96 -29.12
C GLU A 22 -1.70 24.26 -28.45
N LYS A 23 -1.40 24.24 -27.14
CA LYS A 23 -1.02 25.46 -26.40
C LYS A 23 0.50 25.69 -26.37
N LYS A 24 1.30 24.72 -26.80
CA LYS A 24 2.78 24.75 -26.99
C LYS A 24 3.57 25.17 -25.73
N LYS A 25 4.91 25.20 -25.85
CA LYS A 25 5.88 25.53 -24.77
C LYS A 25 5.68 26.91 -24.10
N GLN A 26 4.90 27.81 -24.71
CA GLN A 26 4.64 29.15 -24.20
C GLN A 26 3.48 29.19 -23.18
N SER A 27 2.69 28.12 -23.09
CA SER A 27 1.61 28.04 -22.11
C SER A 27 2.17 27.87 -20.69
N THR A 28 1.62 28.63 -19.74
CA THR A 28 1.88 28.47 -18.30
C THR A 28 1.51 27.07 -17.78
N PHE A 29 0.65 26.34 -18.50
CA PHE A 29 0.20 25.00 -18.14
C PHE A 29 1.07 23.88 -18.73
N TYR A 30 2.07 24.20 -19.56
CA TYR A 30 2.82 23.19 -20.31
C TYR A 30 3.59 22.21 -19.39
N LEU A 31 4.29 22.74 -18.38
CA LEU A 31 5.01 21.92 -17.40
C LEU A 31 4.04 21.01 -16.63
N GLU A 32 2.97 21.58 -16.08
CA GLU A 32 2.03 20.84 -15.24
C GLU A 32 1.27 19.77 -16.04
N ALA A 33 0.85 20.09 -17.28
CA ALA A 33 0.22 19.12 -18.16
C ALA A 33 1.15 17.93 -18.47
N LYS A 34 2.44 18.17 -18.72
CA LYS A 34 3.42 17.09 -18.93
C LYS A 34 3.62 16.24 -17.67
N LYS A 35 3.73 16.86 -16.50
CA LYS A 35 3.85 16.14 -15.22
C LYS A 35 2.67 15.21 -14.99
N GLU A 36 1.46 15.76 -15.11
CA GLU A 36 0.21 15.03 -14.89
C GLU A 36 -0.03 13.95 -15.94
N MET A 37 0.39 14.16 -17.19
CA MET A 37 0.38 13.14 -18.23
C MET A 37 1.28 11.95 -17.86
N LEU A 38 2.52 12.21 -17.41
CA LEU A 38 3.43 11.15 -16.96
C LEU A 38 2.88 10.38 -15.76
N SER A 39 2.37 11.10 -14.76
CA SER A 39 1.73 10.49 -13.59
C SER A 39 0.55 9.60 -13.99
N SER A 40 -0.27 10.05 -14.95
CA SER A 40 -1.41 9.28 -15.48
C SER A 40 -0.95 8.04 -16.26
N LYS A 41 0.09 8.16 -17.10
CA LYS A 41 0.70 7.01 -17.80
C LYS A 41 1.26 5.99 -16.83
N ARG A 42 1.98 6.43 -15.79
CA ARG A 42 2.50 5.56 -14.74
C ARG A 42 1.38 4.81 -14.05
N LYS A 43 0.34 5.52 -13.57
CA LYS A 43 -0.82 4.89 -12.92
C LYS A 43 -1.49 3.86 -13.82
N LYS A 44 -1.75 4.22 -15.08
CA LYS A 44 -2.30 3.29 -16.08
C LYS A 44 -1.45 2.01 -16.22
N LEU A 45 -0.13 2.17 -16.29
CA LEU A 45 0.78 1.07 -16.52
C LEU A 45 0.92 0.15 -15.31
N VAL A 46 1.12 0.72 -14.11
CA VAL A 46 1.45 -0.06 -12.91
C VAL A 46 0.22 -0.56 -12.17
N GLU A 47 -0.97 0.01 -12.39
CA GLU A 47 -2.18 -0.39 -11.69
C GLU A 47 -2.62 -1.80 -12.10
N GLY A 48 -2.33 -2.78 -11.24
CA GLY A 48 -2.74 -4.18 -11.42
C GLY A 48 -1.64 -5.14 -11.84
N PHE A 49 -0.39 -4.68 -11.96
CA PHE A 49 0.77 -5.53 -12.21
C PHE A 49 0.72 -6.33 -13.54
N LEU A 50 -0.02 -5.83 -14.53
CA LEU A 50 -0.09 -6.39 -15.89
C LEU A 50 0.77 -5.55 -16.84
N TYR A 51 2.08 -5.58 -16.65
CA TYR A 51 3.05 -4.87 -17.48
C TYR A 51 4.23 -5.78 -17.82
N THR A 52 4.94 -5.45 -18.89
CA THR A 52 6.23 -6.07 -19.21
C THR A 52 7.38 -5.21 -18.69
N GLN A 53 8.58 -5.80 -18.60
CA GLN A 53 9.78 -5.05 -18.26
C GLN A 53 10.07 -3.94 -19.28
N ASP A 54 9.77 -4.18 -20.57
CA ASP A 54 9.95 -3.20 -21.64
C ASP A 54 9.03 -1.98 -21.45
N ASP A 55 7.77 -2.20 -21.08
CA ASP A 55 6.84 -1.09 -20.82
C ASP A 55 7.34 -0.17 -19.68
N LEU A 56 7.92 -0.76 -18.63
CA LEU A 56 8.48 -0.01 -17.51
C LEU A 56 9.71 0.80 -17.93
N ARG A 57 10.59 0.21 -18.76
CA ARG A 57 11.79 0.89 -19.30
C ARG A 57 11.42 2.03 -20.26
N ASP A 58 10.37 1.86 -21.04
CA ASP A 58 9.83 2.92 -21.90
C ASP A 58 9.25 4.08 -21.07
N LEU A 59 8.62 3.79 -19.93
CA LEU A 59 8.15 4.83 -19.01
C LEU A 59 9.31 5.53 -18.29
N GLU A 60 10.31 4.78 -17.82
CA GLU A 60 11.56 5.33 -17.25
C GLU A 60 12.20 6.32 -18.23
N LYS A 61 12.35 5.94 -19.50
CA LYS A 61 12.91 6.83 -20.53
C LYS A 61 12.09 8.10 -20.71
N GLN A 62 10.76 8.02 -20.64
CA GLN A 62 9.90 9.22 -20.71
C GLN A 62 10.11 10.15 -19.52
N TYR A 63 10.32 9.60 -18.32
CA TYR A 63 10.68 10.38 -17.14
C TYR A 63 12.03 11.07 -17.30
N GLU A 64 13.07 10.36 -17.74
CA GLU A 64 14.40 10.94 -17.94
C GLU A 64 14.39 12.05 -19.01
N VAL A 65 13.71 11.84 -20.14
CA VAL A 65 13.54 12.88 -21.17
C VAL A 65 12.85 14.13 -20.62
N PHE A 66 11.85 13.95 -19.75
CA PHE A 66 11.20 15.08 -19.08
C PHE A 66 12.17 15.81 -18.14
N LEU A 67 12.95 15.08 -17.35
CA LEU A 67 13.93 15.67 -16.44
C LEU A 67 15.08 16.37 -17.18
N ASP A 68 15.46 15.89 -18.36
CA ASP A 68 16.42 16.55 -19.25
C ASP A 68 15.85 17.87 -19.82
N GLU A 69 14.56 17.91 -20.16
CA GLU A 69 13.91 19.11 -20.72
C GLU A 69 13.71 20.22 -19.66
N PHE A 70 13.32 19.86 -18.45
CA PHE A 70 12.93 20.83 -17.40
C PHE A 70 13.94 20.98 -16.25
N GLY A 71 14.97 20.14 -16.25
CA GLY A 71 15.98 20.08 -15.21
C GLY A 71 15.48 19.43 -13.91
N ARG A 72 16.45 19.09 -13.06
CA ARG A 72 16.22 18.51 -11.72
C ARG A 72 16.20 19.63 -10.68
N ASN A 73 15.01 19.98 -10.20
CA ASN A 73 14.80 21.10 -9.27
C ASN A 73 13.48 20.95 -8.48
N LYS A 74 13.16 21.93 -7.63
CA LYS A 74 11.94 21.92 -6.79
C LYS A 74 10.63 21.75 -7.56
N ASN A 75 10.54 22.21 -8.81
CA ASN A 75 9.32 22.11 -9.61
C ASN A 75 9.13 20.71 -10.22
N THR A 76 10.24 19.97 -10.39
CA THR A 76 10.25 18.59 -10.90
C THR A 76 10.43 17.54 -9.81
N ALA A 77 10.55 17.93 -8.54
CA ALA A 77 10.73 17.03 -7.39
C ALA A 77 9.68 15.91 -7.33
N THR A 78 8.41 16.24 -7.55
CA THR A 78 7.32 15.24 -7.61
C THR A 78 7.54 14.16 -8.67
N ILE A 79 8.09 14.53 -9.83
CA ILE A 79 8.41 13.60 -10.91
C ILE A 79 9.63 12.75 -10.57
N ILE A 80 10.64 13.32 -9.92
CA ILE A 80 11.79 12.55 -9.42
C ILE A 80 11.32 11.52 -8.38
N ALA A 81 10.40 11.90 -7.50
CA ALA A 81 9.82 10.97 -6.54
C ALA A 81 9.04 9.84 -7.24
N GLU A 82 8.25 10.13 -8.28
CA GLU A 82 7.56 9.10 -9.06
C GLU A 82 8.52 8.16 -9.79
N LEU A 83 9.58 8.70 -10.40
CA LEU A 83 10.62 7.92 -11.05
C LEU A 83 11.33 7.03 -10.03
N ALA A 84 11.75 7.56 -8.88
CA ALA A 84 12.39 6.77 -7.84
C ALA A 84 11.50 5.63 -7.33
N ASN A 85 10.19 5.86 -7.21
CA ASN A 85 9.22 4.81 -6.91
C ASN A 85 9.12 3.76 -8.03
N LEU A 86 9.17 4.16 -9.30
CA LEU A 86 9.21 3.24 -10.43
C LEU A 86 10.48 2.36 -10.37
N GLU A 87 11.63 2.97 -10.13
CA GLU A 87 12.91 2.28 -10.01
C GLU A 87 12.91 1.24 -8.88
N ALA A 88 12.52 1.67 -7.67
CA ALA A 88 12.55 0.82 -6.48
C ALA A 88 11.58 -0.37 -6.53
N PHE A 89 10.33 -0.11 -6.89
CA PHE A 89 9.24 -1.08 -6.71
C PHE A 89 8.92 -1.92 -7.95
N TYR A 90 9.42 -1.51 -9.13
CA TYR A 90 9.03 -2.13 -10.40
C TYR A 90 10.24 -2.53 -11.25
N LEU A 91 11.28 -1.71 -11.30
CA LEU A 91 12.52 -2.03 -12.01
C LEU A 91 13.57 -2.72 -11.12
N ASN A 92 13.30 -2.83 -9.82
CA ASN A 92 14.18 -3.39 -8.80
C ASN A 92 15.57 -2.73 -8.74
N ASP A 93 15.65 -1.44 -9.09
CA ASP A 93 16.88 -0.64 -9.00
C ASP A 93 16.81 0.31 -7.79
N LEU A 94 17.06 -0.26 -6.61
CA LEU A 94 17.03 0.49 -5.36
C LEU A 94 18.14 1.53 -5.28
N ASP A 95 19.32 1.26 -5.86
CA ASP A 95 20.43 2.20 -5.82
C ASP A 95 20.13 3.46 -6.63
N LYS A 96 19.53 3.32 -7.83
CA LYS A 96 19.07 4.45 -8.62
C LYS A 96 17.95 5.22 -7.91
N ALA A 97 16.97 4.52 -7.33
CA ALA A 97 15.89 5.14 -6.56
C ALA A 97 16.40 5.97 -5.37
N ILE A 98 17.33 5.41 -4.60
CA ILE A 98 17.98 6.07 -3.47
C ILE A 98 18.77 7.30 -3.94
N ALA A 99 19.53 7.19 -5.02
CA ALA A 99 20.28 8.31 -5.59
C ALA A 99 19.36 9.47 -6.01
N LEU A 100 18.25 9.16 -6.70
CA LEU A 100 17.25 10.14 -7.12
C LEU A 100 16.63 10.90 -5.93
N LEU A 101 16.20 10.19 -4.89
CA LEU A 101 15.61 10.84 -3.72
C LEU A 101 16.63 11.60 -2.89
N ASN A 102 17.86 11.09 -2.76
CA ASN A 102 18.94 11.82 -2.08
C ASN A 102 19.27 13.14 -2.79
N GLU A 103 19.29 13.15 -4.12
CA GLU A 103 19.42 14.38 -4.90
C GLU A 103 18.23 15.33 -4.60
N MET A 104 17.01 14.81 -4.72
CA MET A 104 15.77 15.57 -4.58
C MET A 104 15.64 16.27 -3.22
N ILE A 105 15.87 15.57 -2.11
CA ILE A 105 15.67 16.14 -0.77
C ILE A 105 16.64 17.28 -0.46
N ASN A 106 17.72 17.43 -1.24
CA ASN A 106 18.73 18.47 -1.06
C ASN A 106 18.50 19.70 -1.98
N PHE A 107 17.42 19.73 -2.76
CA PHE A 107 17.15 20.87 -3.63
C PHE A 107 16.92 22.19 -2.87
N PRO A 108 17.51 23.31 -3.34
CA PRO A 108 17.26 24.62 -2.77
C PRO A 108 15.78 25.00 -2.85
N LEU A 109 15.24 25.58 -1.76
CA LEU A 109 13.86 26.07 -1.68
C LEU A 109 12.79 24.99 -1.97
N LEU A 110 13.11 23.72 -1.76
CA LEU A 110 12.11 22.65 -1.79
C LEU A 110 11.12 22.84 -0.63
N ASP A 111 9.84 22.61 -0.91
CA ASP A 111 8.82 22.61 0.13
C ASP A 111 9.16 21.57 1.23
N LYS A 112 9.02 21.95 2.50
CA LYS A 112 9.42 21.10 3.63
C LYS A 112 8.58 19.82 3.72
N LYS A 113 7.30 19.86 3.37
CA LYS A 113 6.45 18.66 3.37
C LYS A 113 6.86 17.73 2.24
N VAL A 114 7.12 18.26 1.03
CA VAL A 114 7.64 17.46 -0.10
C VAL A 114 8.99 16.83 0.23
N GLN A 115 9.90 17.60 0.84
CA GLN A 115 11.20 17.07 1.30
C GLN A 115 11.01 15.90 2.28
N SER A 116 10.07 16.04 3.21
CA SER A 116 9.83 15.05 4.27
C SER A 116 9.12 13.80 3.75
N GLN A 117 8.19 13.94 2.80
CA GLN A 117 7.64 12.80 2.05
C GLN A 117 8.72 12.06 1.25
N GLY A 118 9.65 12.81 0.64
CA GLY A 118 10.85 12.26 0.01
C GLY A 118 11.71 11.47 0.99
N LYS A 119 11.93 11.99 2.21
CA LYS A 119 12.67 11.28 3.27
C LYS A 119 11.96 9.99 3.72
N LEU A 120 10.64 9.98 3.83
CA LEU A 120 9.88 8.76 4.14
C LEU A 120 10.05 7.71 3.04
N SER A 121 9.93 8.11 1.78
CA SER A 121 10.12 7.20 0.64
C SER A 121 11.57 6.69 0.56
N LEU A 122 12.54 7.55 0.85
CA LEU A 122 13.94 7.18 0.92
C LEU A 122 14.22 6.20 2.06
N ALA A 123 13.59 6.40 3.22
CA ALA A 123 13.66 5.48 4.35
C ALA A 123 13.04 4.12 4.01
N ASP A 124 11.92 4.10 3.28
CA ASP A 124 11.32 2.88 2.76
C ASP A 124 12.33 2.13 1.87
N PHE A 125 13.04 2.82 0.97
CA PHE A 125 14.01 2.19 0.07
C PHE A 125 15.25 1.68 0.80
N TYR A 126 15.74 2.41 1.81
CA TYR A 126 16.81 1.91 2.68
C TYR A 126 16.38 0.67 3.46
N LEU A 127 15.14 0.64 3.97
CA LEU A 127 14.56 -0.55 4.58
C LEU A 127 14.51 -1.72 3.59
N MET A 128 14.06 -1.49 2.36
CA MET A 128 14.02 -2.52 1.32
C MET A 128 15.41 -3.09 1.00
N LYS A 129 16.44 -2.23 1.04
CA LYS A 129 17.84 -2.61 0.85
C LYS A 129 18.47 -3.30 2.08
N GLY A 130 17.82 -3.22 3.24
CA GLY A 130 18.34 -3.75 4.51
C GLY A 130 19.20 -2.78 5.31
N GLU A 131 19.30 -1.53 4.87
CA GLU A 131 19.98 -0.40 5.53
C GLU A 131 19.08 0.18 6.63
N ARG A 132 18.91 -0.60 7.70
CA ARG A 132 17.93 -0.34 8.77
C ARG A 132 18.22 0.96 9.53
N TRP A 133 19.49 1.28 9.74
CA TRP A 133 19.89 2.46 10.53
C TRP A 133 19.58 3.76 9.78
N GLU A 134 19.84 3.77 8.48
CA GLU A 134 19.53 4.85 7.57
C GLU A 134 18.02 5.08 7.50
N ALA A 135 17.24 4.00 7.38
CA ALA A 135 15.78 4.05 7.39
C ALA A 135 15.23 4.64 8.71
N THR A 136 15.60 4.06 9.85
CA THR A 136 15.17 4.53 11.17
C THR A 136 15.58 5.98 11.45
N LEU A 137 16.77 6.39 11.02
CA LEU A 137 17.21 7.78 11.15
C LEU A 137 16.29 8.73 10.40
N LEU A 138 15.98 8.44 9.14
CA LEU A 138 15.11 9.28 8.31
C LEU A 138 13.67 9.33 8.84
N TYR A 139 13.10 8.19 9.25
CA TYR A 139 11.79 8.19 9.90
C TYR A 139 11.79 9.06 11.16
N SER A 140 12.81 8.93 12.01
CA SER A 140 12.93 9.70 13.25
C SER A 140 13.10 11.21 12.99
N GLN A 141 13.78 11.60 11.92
CA GLN A 141 13.87 13.01 11.52
C GLN A 141 12.50 13.59 11.16
N VAL A 142 11.68 12.84 10.41
CA VAL A 142 10.34 13.26 10.01
C VAL A 142 9.40 13.29 11.23
N ASP A 143 9.41 12.25 12.07
CA ASP A 143 8.62 12.22 13.32
C ASP A 143 8.95 13.44 14.20
N LYS A 144 10.24 13.71 14.45
CA LYS A 144 10.67 14.85 15.28
C LYS A 144 10.25 16.21 14.71
N LEU A 145 10.19 16.34 13.38
CA LEU A 145 9.81 17.58 12.70
C LEU A 145 8.29 17.80 12.70
N TYR A 146 7.51 16.71 12.71
CA TYR A 146 6.06 16.70 12.53
C TYR A 146 5.31 15.99 13.68
N LYS A 147 5.79 16.12 14.92
CA LYS A 147 5.36 15.30 16.08
C LYS A 147 3.85 15.09 16.25
N ASP A 148 3.07 16.13 15.97
CA ASP A 148 1.61 16.16 16.13
C ASP A 148 0.85 16.24 14.80
N ASP A 149 1.57 16.26 13.67
CA ASP A 149 1.00 16.26 12.33
C ASP A 149 0.91 14.80 11.82
N ILE A 150 -0.04 14.55 10.93
CA ILE A 150 -0.26 13.25 10.28
C ILE A 150 1.06 12.69 9.72
N LEU A 151 1.92 13.55 9.17
CA LEU A 151 3.18 13.13 8.58
C LEU A 151 4.19 12.55 9.61
N GLY A 152 4.21 13.09 10.84
CA GLY A 152 5.08 12.54 11.88
C GLY A 152 4.54 11.25 12.46
N HIS A 153 3.21 11.12 12.54
CA HIS A 153 2.57 9.85 12.91
C HIS A 153 2.84 8.76 11.88
N GLU A 154 2.79 9.09 10.60
CA GLU A 154 3.15 8.18 9.51
C GLU A 154 4.60 7.71 9.65
N ALA A 155 5.52 8.65 9.91
CA ALA A 155 6.93 8.32 10.14
C ALA A 155 7.13 7.36 11.32
N ARG A 156 6.43 7.62 12.44
CA ARG A 156 6.50 6.75 13.63
C ARG A 156 5.94 5.36 13.36
N PHE A 157 4.81 5.27 12.65
CA PHE A 157 4.21 4.00 12.26
C PHE A 157 5.11 3.19 11.34
N ARG A 158 5.72 3.81 10.32
CA ARG A 158 6.68 3.14 9.44
C ARG A 158 7.92 2.66 10.19
N ASN A 159 8.42 3.43 11.15
CA ASN A 159 9.56 3.01 11.98
C ASN A 159 9.19 1.85 12.92
N ALA A 160 7.97 1.85 13.47
CA ALA A 160 7.44 0.70 14.23
C ALA A 160 7.30 -0.54 13.33
N LYS A 161 6.79 -0.37 12.10
CA LYS A 161 6.67 -1.44 11.11
C LYS A 161 8.04 -1.98 10.68
N LEU A 162 9.06 -1.14 10.56
CA LEU A 162 10.45 -1.58 10.36
C LEU A 162 10.87 -2.55 11.47
N SER A 163 10.60 -2.20 12.72
CA SER A 163 10.93 -3.02 13.89
C SER A 163 10.25 -4.38 13.83
N TYR A 164 8.97 -4.40 13.43
CA TYR A 164 8.22 -5.62 13.14
C TYR A 164 8.87 -6.47 12.04
N TYR A 165 9.23 -5.89 10.90
CA TYR A 165 9.84 -6.63 9.78
C TYR A 165 11.18 -7.27 10.14
N VAL A 166 11.92 -6.67 11.06
CA VAL A 166 13.23 -7.19 11.49
C VAL A 166 13.13 -8.21 12.63
N GLY A 167 11.93 -8.46 13.14
CA GLY A 167 11.65 -9.40 14.22
C GLY A 167 11.79 -8.81 15.63
N ASP A 168 11.92 -7.48 15.76
CA ASP A 168 11.94 -6.79 17.05
C ASP A 168 10.51 -6.47 17.50
N PHE A 169 9.77 -7.54 17.82
CA PHE A 169 8.33 -7.48 18.09
C PHE A 169 8.01 -6.73 19.39
N GLU A 170 8.84 -6.84 20.43
CA GLU A 170 8.64 -6.12 21.70
C GLU A 170 8.74 -4.61 21.51
N TRP A 171 9.75 -4.17 20.75
CA TRP A 171 9.90 -2.75 20.42
C TRP A 171 8.77 -2.27 19.49
N ALA A 172 8.43 -3.05 18.46
CA ALA A 172 7.30 -2.74 17.59
C ALA A 172 6.00 -2.58 18.38
N GLN A 173 5.71 -3.50 19.31
CA GLN A 173 4.53 -3.47 20.16
C GLN A 173 4.49 -2.20 21.03
N THR A 174 5.62 -1.84 21.65
CA THR A 174 5.74 -0.61 22.45
C THR A 174 5.36 0.62 21.63
N GLN A 175 5.79 0.69 20.36
CA GLN A 175 5.46 1.81 19.49
C GLN A 175 3.99 1.80 19.04
N PHE A 176 3.44 0.63 18.71
CA PHE A 176 2.03 0.51 18.33
C PHE A 176 1.08 0.82 19.48
N ASP A 177 1.43 0.49 20.72
CA ASP A 177 0.66 0.86 21.92
C ASP A 177 0.55 2.37 22.11
N VAL A 178 1.64 3.11 21.82
CA VAL A 178 1.62 4.58 21.84
C VAL A 178 0.75 5.13 20.71
N LEU A 179 0.81 4.55 19.52
CA LEU A 179 0.05 5.01 18.35
C LEU A 179 -1.45 4.75 18.48
N LYS A 180 -1.85 3.57 18.97
CA LYS A 180 -3.28 3.20 19.11
C LYS A 180 -4.00 3.97 20.22
N ALA A 181 -3.27 4.44 21.25
CA ALA A 181 -3.81 5.33 22.27
C ALA A 181 -4.22 6.72 21.71
N SER A 182 -3.77 7.07 20.51
CA SER A 182 -4.08 8.32 19.83
C SER A 182 -5.26 8.16 18.84
N THR A 183 -6.41 7.74 19.39
CA THR A 183 -7.62 7.24 18.68
C THR A 183 -8.28 8.20 17.68
N SER A 184 -7.88 9.46 17.60
CA SER A 184 -8.39 10.44 16.63
C SER A 184 -7.66 10.43 15.28
N LYS A 185 -6.71 9.52 15.07
CA LYS A 185 -5.75 9.58 13.96
C LYS A 185 -5.94 8.43 12.98
N LEU A 186 -5.81 8.73 11.68
CA LEU A 186 -6.00 7.77 10.57
C LEU A 186 -5.18 6.47 10.74
N ILE A 187 -4.02 6.57 11.38
CA ILE A 187 -3.06 5.47 11.57
C ILE A 187 -3.38 4.60 12.81
N ALA A 188 -4.26 5.06 13.70
CA ALA A 188 -4.55 4.35 14.94
C ALA A 188 -5.15 2.96 14.69
N ASN A 189 -5.97 2.81 13.64
CA ASN A 189 -6.56 1.53 13.27
C ASN A 189 -5.51 0.56 12.70
N ASP A 190 -4.61 1.03 11.84
CA ASP A 190 -3.52 0.21 11.28
C ASP A 190 -2.54 -0.22 12.39
N ALA A 191 -2.23 0.68 13.31
CA ALA A 191 -1.40 0.38 14.48
C ALA A 191 -2.10 -0.62 15.44
N LEU A 192 -3.41 -0.51 15.61
CA LEU A 192 -4.20 -1.44 16.40
C LEU A 192 -4.20 -2.85 15.78
N ASP A 193 -4.41 -2.95 14.46
CA ASP A 193 -4.39 -4.23 13.73
C ASP A 193 -3.04 -4.94 13.89
N LEU A 194 -1.93 -4.23 13.65
CA LEU A 194 -0.58 -4.80 13.85
C LEU A 194 -0.27 -5.13 15.32
N SER A 195 -0.74 -4.31 16.26
CA SER A 195 -0.58 -4.56 17.71
C SER A 195 -1.32 -5.81 18.17
N ILE A 196 -2.54 -6.03 17.68
CA ILE A 196 -3.33 -7.23 17.99
C ILE A 196 -2.67 -8.44 17.33
N PHE A 197 -2.30 -8.33 16.05
CA PHE A 197 -1.63 -9.38 15.30
C PHE A 197 -0.34 -9.87 15.98
N ILE A 198 0.54 -8.95 16.39
CA ILE A 198 1.77 -9.30 17.11
C ILE A 198 1.42 -9.95 18.45
N MET A 199 0.52 -9.37 19.24
CA MET A 199 0.17 -9.89 20.56
C MET A 199 -0.39 -11.33 20.51
N ASP A 200 -1.28 -11.59 19.54
CA ASP A 200 -1.92 -12.89 19.36
C ASP A 200 -0.89 -13.97 18.97
N ASN A 201 0.08 -13.60 18.13
CA ASN A 201 1.04 -14.54 17.56
C ASN A 201 2.38 -14.64 18.32
N LEU A 202 2.69 -13.70 19.21
CA LEU A 202 3.91 -13.72 20.03
C LEU A 202 3.75 -14.63 21.26
N GLY A 203 2.53 -14.81 21.77
CA GLY A 203 2.24 -15.61 22.98
C GLY A 203 2.18 -17.12 22.76
N LEU A 204 2.13 -17.58 21.50
CA LEU A 204 1.87 -18.98 21.14
C LEU A 204 3.12 -19.85 21.05
N ASP A 205 4.29 -19.26 20.78
CA ASP A 205 5.56 -20.00 20.62
C ASP A 205 6.72 -19.27 21.30
N SER A 206 7.46 -20.02 22.12
CA SER A 206 8.72 -19.63 22.76
C SER A 206 9.80 -19.03 21.83
N THR A 207 9.73 -19.25 20.51
CA THR A 207 10.78 -18.83 19.57
C THR A 207 10.39 -17.73 18.58
N ALA A 208 9.12 -17.31 18.52
CA ALA A 208 8.59 -16.33 17.55
C ALA A 208 8.94 -16.63 16.07
N ALA A 209 9.33 -17.86 15.73
CA ALA A 209 9.84 -18.21 14.41
C ALA A 209 8.77 -18.15 13.30
N PRO A 210 7.52 -18.60 13.50
CA PRO A 210 6.44 -18.44 12.52
C PRO A 210 6.12 -16.96 12.23
N LEU A 211 6.02 -16.15 13.29
CA LEU A 211 5.77 -14.71 13.18
C LEU A 211 6.92 -13.99 12.46
N THR A 212 8.17 -14.39 12.71
CA THR A 212 9.34 -13.87 11.98
C THR A 212 9.28 -14.19 10.48
N LEU A 213 8.92 -15.42 10.10
CA LEU A 213 8.75 -15.79 8.70
C LEU A 213 7.62 -15.00 8.05
N TYR A 214 6.52 -14.78 8.76
CA TYR A 214 5.39 -13.98 8.27
C TYR A 214 5.78 -12.52 8.08
N ALA A 215 6.49 -11.91 9.04
CA ALA A 215 6.98 -10.54 8.93
C ALA A 215 7.94 -10.35 7.75
N GLN A 216 8.77 -11.36 7.45
CA GLN A 216 9.61 -11.38 6.25
C GLN A 216 8.78 -11.48 4.96
N ALA A 217 7.70 -12.27 4.96
CA ALA A 217 6.78 -12.34 3.82
C ALA A 217 6.07 -11.01 3.60
N ASP A 218 5.59 -10.34 4.65
CA ASP A 218 4.98 -9.01 4.54
C ASP A 218 5.99 -7.96 4.04
N LEU A 219 7.26 -8.03 4.46
CA LEU A 219 8.32 -7.19 3.89
C LEU A 219 8.53 -7.46 2.39
N LEU A 220 8.48 -8.71 1.95
CA LEU A 220 8.58 -9.06 0.52
C LEU A 220 7.36 -8.54 -0.26
N VAL A 221 6.16 -8.58 0.32
CA VAL A 221 4.95 -7.95 -0.25
C VAL A 221 5.11 -6.44 -0.34
N PHE A 222 5.68 -5.80 0.68
CA PHE A 222 6.03 -4.38 0.65
C PHE A 222 7.03 -4.07 -0.47
N GLN A 223 7.94 -5.00 -0.76
CA GLN A 223 8.91 -4.90 -1.86
C GLN A 223 8.34 -5.24 -3.24
N ASN A 224 7.04 -5.55 -3.37
CA ASN A 224 6.42 -6.11 -4.58
C ASN A 224 7.05 -7.44 -5.07
N ARG A 225 7.78 -8.15 -4.21
CA ARG A 225 8.40 -9.46 -4.50
C ARG A 225 7.45 -10.60 -4.10
N PHE A 226 6.35 -10.69 -4.84
CA PHE A 226 5.21 -11.54 -4.47
C PHE A 226 5.53 -13.04 -4.48
N ASP A 227 6.28 -13.54 -5.46
CA ASP A 227 6.61 -14.97 -5.55
C ASP A 227 7.45 -15.42 -4.35
N GLU A 228 8.40 -14.60 -3.93
CA GLU A 228 9.22 -14.86 -2.74
C GLU A 228 8.40 -14.76 -1.45
N ALA A 229 7.45 -13.83 -1.39
CA ALA A 229 6.50 -13.74 -0.29
C ALA A 229 5.67 -15.03 -0.17
N PHE A 230 5.12 -15.54 -1.28
CA PHE A 230 4.38 -16.81 -1.30
C PHE A 230 5.26 -17.98 -0.83
N ALA A 231 6.51 -18.08 -1.31
CA ALA A 231 7.43 -19.13 -0.87
C ALA A 231 7.69 -19.10 0.66
N LYS A 232 7.75 -17.91 1.26
CA LYS A 232 7.85 -17.75 2.72
C LYS A 232 6.58 -18.19 3.43
N LEU A 233 5.40 -17.83 2.92
CA LEU A 233 4.11 -18.24 3.49
C LEU A 233 3.91 -19.76 3.40
N ASP A 234 4.22 -20.37 2.26
CA ASP A 234 4.18 -21.83 2.07
C ASP A 234 5.11 -22.54 3.07
N THR A 235 6.29 -21.97 3.34
CA THR A 235 7.21 -22.50 4.35
C THR A 235 6.58 -22.54 5.74
N ILE A 236 5.79 -21.52 6.11
CA ILE A 236 5.09 -21.50 7.41
C ILE A 236 4.06 -22.62 7.45
N GLN A 237 3.22 -22.74 6.44
CA GLN A 237 2.19 -23.80 6.36
C GLN A 237 2.78 -25.22 6.39
N MET A 238 3.96 -25.42 5.78
CA MET A 238 4.64 -26.72 5.79
C MET A 238 5.30 -27.05 7.13
N LYS A 239 5.96 -26.07 7.78
CA LYS A 239 6.73 -26.30 9.01
C LYS A 239 5.88 -26.19 10.28
N TYR A 240 4.81 -25.42 10.23
CA TYR A 240 3.91 -25.12 11.34
C TYR A 240 2.45 -25.32 10.92
N PRO A 241 2.06 -26.56 10.53
CA PRO A 241 0.69 -26.83 10.10
C PRO A 241 -0.29 -26.58 11.25
N LYS A 242 -1.44 -25.98 10.95
CA LYS A 242 -2.50 -25.59 11.91
C LYS A 242 -2.06 -24.56 12.95
N HIS A 243 -1.05 -23.75 12.65
CA HIS A 243 -0.73 -22.58 13.46
C HIS A 243 -1.87 -21.56 13.35
N ASP A 244 -2.09 -20.78 14.42
CA ASP A 244 -3.08 -19.70 14.44
C ASP A 244 -2.82 -18.58 13.43
N LEU A 245 -1.69 -18.63 12.69
CA LEU A 245 -1.35 -17.71 11.61
C LEU A 245 -2.02 -18.09 10.28
N GLU A 246 -2.68 -19.25 10.20
CA GLU A 246 -3.19 -19.74 8.92
C GLU A 246 -4.20 -18.79 8.27
N ASP A 247 -5.09 -18.16 9.04
CA ASP A 247 -6.04 -17.16 8.53
C ASP A 247 -5.33 -15.88 8.07
N ASP A 248 -4.35 -15.38 8.84
CA ASP A 248 -3.47 -14.27 8.45
C ASP A 248 -2.70 -14.56 7.16
N ILE A 249 -2.21 -15.80 6.99
CA ILE A 249 -1.52 -16.23 5.76
C ILE A 249 -2.49 -16.17 4.58
N TYR A 250 -3.69 -16.76 4.69
CA TYR A 250 -4.70 -16.65 3.62
C TYR A 250 -5.07 -15.19 3.33
N TYR A 251 -5.12 -14.34 4.35
CA TYR A 251 -5.47 -12.94 4.22
C TYR A 251 -4.40 -12.16 3.46
N LEU A 252 -3.12 -12.37 3.79
CA LEU A 252 -2.01 -11.77 3.07
C LEU A 252 -1.95 -12.27 1.61
N MET A 253 -2.16 -13.57 1.39
CA MET A 253 -2.26 -14.13 0.03
C MET A 253 -3.39 -13.48 -0.77
N ALA A 254 -4.57 -13.30 -0.16
CA ALA A 254 -5.70 -12.63 -0.79
C ALA A 254 -5.35 -11.20 -1.21
N LYS A 255 -4.73 -10.43 -0.31
CA LYS A 255 -4.27 -9.06 -0.60
C LYS A 255 -3.29 -9.01 -1.76
N VAL A 256 -2.36 -9.96 -1.83
CA VAL A 256 -1.40 -10.08 -2.95
C VAL A 256 -2.14 -10.40 -4.27
N TYR A 257 -3.05 -11.38 -4.27
CA TYR A 257 -3.82 -11.72 -5.46
C TYR A 257 -4.70 -10.57 -5.95
N ILE A 258 -5.37 -9.86 -5.04
CA ILE A 258 -6.19 -8.69 -5.37
C ILE A 258 -5.33 -7.57 -5.97
N LYS A 259 -4.13 -7.32 -5.40
CA LYS A 259 -3.16 -6.37 -5.98
C LYS A 259 -2.81 -6.74 -7.42
N GLN A 260 -2.55 -8.01 -7.69
CA GLN A 260 -2.27 -8.54 -9.04
C GLN A 260 -3.51 -8.63 -9.95
N ARG A 261 -4.68 -8.13 -9.51
CA ARG A 261 -5.99 -8.28 -10.18
C ARG A 261 -6.41 -9.73 -10.42
N ASN A 262 -5.79 -10.70 -9.75
CA ASN A 262 -6.24 -12.08 -9.72
C ASN A 262 -7.38 -12.23 -8.70
N TYR A 263 -8.50 -11.57 -9.00
CA TYR A 263 -9.65 -11.48 -8.10
C TYR A 263 -10.26 -12.85 -7.77
N GLN A 264 -10.16 -13.83 -8.68
CA GLN A 264 -10.63 -15.19 -8.42
C GLN A 264 -9.78 -15.91 -7.37
N ALA A 265 -8.45 -15.83 -7.48
CA ALA A 265 -7.56 -16.41 -6.46
C ALA A 265 -7.71 -15.67 -5.12
N GLY A 266 -7.84 -14.33 -5.15
CA GLY A 266 -8.11 -13.53 -3.96
C GLY A 266 -9.41 -13.94 -3.27
N ALA A 267 -10.51 -14.08 -4.03
CA ALA A 267 -11.80 -14.52 -3.50
C ALA A 267 -11.71 -15.90 -2.85
N LYS A 268 -11.00 -16.84 -3.48
CA LYS A 268 -10.79 -18.18 -2.93
C LYS A 268 -10.00 -18.16 -1.61
N ALA A 269 -8.97 -17.33 -1.51
CA ALA A 269 -8.18 -17.18 -0.30
C ALA A 269 -9.02 -16.59 0.85
N LEU A 270 -9.83 -15.55 0.58
CA LEU A 270 -10.76 -14.99 1.56
C LEU A 270 -11.84 -16.00 1.97
N GLN A 271 -12.38 -16.77 1.03
CA GLN A 271 -13.38 -17.80 1.33
C GLN A 271 -12.83 -18.88 2.27
N ASN A 272 -11.56 -19.27 2.10
CA ASN A 272 -10.93 -20.22 3.02
C ASN A 272 -10.90 -19.71 4.47
N ILE A 273 -10.78 -18.39 4.68
CA ILE A 273 -10.82 -17.79 6.02
C ILE A 273 -12.21 -17.96 6.62
N ILE A 274 -13.24 -17.61 5.86
CA ILE A 274 -14.64 -17.68 6.30
C ILE A 274 -15.06 -19.13 6.61
N ASP A 275 -14.63 -20.08 5.78
CA ASP A 275 -15.03 -21.48 5.92
C ASP A 275 -14.32 -22.20 7.07
N LYS A 276 -13.05 -21.85 7.33
CA LYS A 276 -12.20 -22.57 8.29
C LYS A 276 -12.00 -21.85 9.62
N TYR A 277 -12.06 -20.52 9.63
CA TYR A 277 -11.81 -19.68 10.80
C TYR A 277 -12.94 -18.64 10.97
N PRO A 278 -14.21 -19.06 11.05
CA PRO A 278 -15.35 -18.13 11.14
C PRO A 278 -15.34 -17.26 12.41
N GLU A 279 -14.65 -17.68 13.48
CA GLU A 279 -14.49 -16.93 14.72
C GLU A 279 -13.14 -16.22 14.83
N GLY A 280 -12.29 -16.31 13.79
CA GLY A 280 -10.94 -15.73 13.77
C GLY A 280 -10.94 -14.20 13.67
N ILE A 281 -9.84 -13.57 14.06
CA ILE A 281 -9.66 -12.11 14.02
C ILE A 281 -9.79 -11.57 12.59
N ARG A 282 -9.47 -12.40 11.58
CA ARG A 282 -9.60 -12.04 10.16
C ARG A 282 -10.96 -12.32 9.55
N ALA A 283 -11.89 -12.96 10.25
CA ALA A 283 -13.14 -13.42 9.65
C ALA A 283 -14.00 -12.27 9.09
N ASP A 284 -14.23 -11.22 9.89
CA ASP A 284 -15.05 -10.09 9.49
C ASP A 284 -14.40 -9.24 8.39
N ASN A 285 -13.08 -9.03 8.48
CA ASN A 285 -12.24 -8.43 7.45
C ASN A 285 -12.36 -9.20 6.12
N ALA A 286 -12.19 -10.53 6.16
CA ALA A 286 -12.23 -11.37 4.97
C ALA A 286 -13.64 -11.39 4.34
N LEU A 287 -14.68 -11.45 5.16
CA LEU A 287 -16.07 -11.42 4.73
C LEU A 287 -16.41 -10.08 4.04
N TYR A 288 -15.98 -8.96 4.62
CA TYR A 288 -16.20 -7.63 4.05
C TYR A 288 -15.41 -7.41 2.76
N GLU A 289 -14.12 -7.76 2.72
CA GLU A 289 -13.29 -7.67 1.51
C GLU A 289 -13.82 -8.58 0.40
N LEU A 290 -14.29 -9.80 0.73
CA LEU A 290 -14.87 -10.72 -0.25
C LEU A 290 -16.17 -10.16 -0.85
N ALA A 291 -17.02 -9.55 -0.02
CA ALA A 291 -18.24 -8.90 -0.49
C ALA A 291 -17.92 -7.75 -1.46
N GLN A 292 -16.92 -6.91 -1.13
CA GLN A 292 -16.46 -5.83 -2.01
C GLN A 292 -15.87 -6.37 -3.32
N LEU A 293 -15.13 -7.47 -3.26
CA LEU A 293 -14.55 -8.11 -4.42
C LEU A 293 -15.63 -8.61 -5.39
N TYR A 294 -16.70 -9.22 -4.86
CA TYR A 294 -17.86 -9.61 -5.66
C TYR A 294 -18.62 -8.41 -6.22
N GLU A 295 -18.83 -7.36 -5.42
CA GLU A 295 -19.55 -6.16 -5.83
C GLU A 295 -18.83 -5.41 -6.96
N TYR A 296 -17.52 -5.18 -6.80
CA TYR A 296 -16.78 -4.24 -7.66
C TYR A 296 -15.98 -4.88 -8.78
N HIS A 297 -15.59 -6.15 -8.64
CA HIS A 297 -14.63 -6.77 -9.55
C HIS A 297 -15.14 -8.04 -10.23
N LEU A 298 -15.91 -8.86 -9.53
CA LEU A 298 -16.45 -10.12 -10.10
C LEU A 298 -17.87 -9.99 -10.65
N GLY A 299 -18.59 -8.91 -10.31
CA GLY A 299 -19.92 -8.60 -10.84
C GLY A 299 -21.04 -9.50 -10.31
N ASP A 300 -20.79 -10.26 -9.25
CA ASP A 300 -21.78 -11.16 -8.63
C ASP A 300 -22.46 -10.45 -7.45
N LEU A 301 -23.42 -9.58 -7.78
CA LEU A 301 -24.09 -8.73 -6.79
C LEU A 301 -24.92 -9.52 -5.78
N GLU A 302 -25.46 -10.68 -6.17
CA GLU A 302 -26.23 -11.54 -5.27
C GLU A 302 -25.33 -12.16 -4.19
N LYS A 303 -24.13 -12.64 -4.56
CA LYS A 303 -23.16 -13.08 -3.56
C LYS A 303 -22.68 -11.94 -2.68
N ALA A 304 -22.36 -10.78 -3.27
CA ALA A 304 -21.95 -9.61 -2.49
C ALA A 304 -23.00 -9.25 -1.43
N LYS A 305 -24.28 -9.25 -1.83
CA LYS A 305 -25.42 -8.97 -0.96
C LYS A 305 -25.54 -9.99 0.18
N ALA A 306 -25.45 -11.28 -0.12
CA ALA A 306 -25.49 -12.33 0.91
C ALA A 306 -24.34 -12.17 1.92
N LEU A 307 -23.13 -11.89 1.46
CA LEU A 307 -21.97 -11.69 2.35
C LEU A 307 -22.14 -10.43 3.22
N TYR A 308 -22.64 -9.32 2.65
CA TYR A 308 -22.96 -8.13 3.45
C TYR A 308 -24.02 -8.40 4.51
N GLU A 309 -25.03 -9.22 4.19
CA GLU A 309 -26.05 -9.65 5.16
C GLU A 309 -25.43 -10.40 6.33
N THR A 310 -24.58 -11.39 6.06
CA THR A 310 -23.86 -12.15 7.08
C THR A 310 -23.08 -11.23 8.02
N ILE A 311 -22.40 -10.19 7.52
CA ILE A 311 -21.61 -9.29 8.37
C ILE A 311 -22.49 -8.60 9.43
N PHE A 312 -23.63 -8.01 9.05
CA PHE A 312 -24.43 -7.24 10.02
C PHE A 312 -25.40 -8.10 10.85
N MET A 313 -25.60 -9.36 10.47
CA MET A 313 -26.41 -10.33 11.22
C MET A 313 -25.56 -11.13 12.21
N ASP A 314 -24.44 -11.67 11.75
CA ASP A 314 -23.63 -12.63 12.51
C ASP A 314 -22.38 -11.98 13.13
N TYR A 315 -21.87 -10.90 12.53
CA TYR A 315 -20.71 -10.12 12.99
C TYR A 315 -21.13 -8.70 13.42
N SER A 316 -22.24 -8.57 14.15
CA SER A 316 -22.84 -7.28 14.50
C SER A 316 -21.91 -6.33 15.29
N ASN A 317 -20.90 -6.88 15.96
CA ASN A 317 -19.89 -6.11 16.71
C ASN A 317 -18.71 -5.64 15.83
N SER A 318 -18.63 -6.09 14.58
CA SER A 318 -17.61 -5.66 13.64
C SER A 318 -17.75 -4.18 13.30
N THR A 319 -16.62 -3.51 13.08
CA THR A 319 -16.60 -2.12 12.58
C THR A 319 -17.24 -1.99 11.20
N PHE A 320 -17.36 -3.09 10.45
CA PHE A 320 -17.98 -3.14 9.12
C PHE A 320 -19.49 -3.28 9.14
N ALA A 321 -20.12 -3.68 10.25
CA ALA A 321 -21.55 -4.03 10.28
C ALA A 321 -22.47 -2.89 9.81
N VAL A 322 -22.16 -1.65 10.19
CA VAL A 322 -22.95 -0.47 9.78
C VAL A 322 -22.83 -0.22 8.27
N ASP A 323 -21.61 -0.29 7.73
CA ASP A 323 -21.39 -0.06 6.30
C ASP A 323 -21.93 -1.21 5.44
N ALA A 324 -21.73 -2.46 5.86
CA ALA A 324 -22.29 -3.64 5.22
C ALA A 324 -23.82 -3.55 5.10
N ARG A 325 -24.52 -3.11 6.17
CA ARG A 325 -25.97 -2.88 6.12
C ARG A 325 -26.37 -1.82 5.10
N LYS A 326 -25.63 -0.71 5.01
CA LYS A 326 -25.88 0.34 4.00
C LYS A 326 -25.69 -0.20 2.59
N ARG A 327 -24.61 -0.94 2.34
CA ARG A 327 -24.33 -1.57 1.05
C ARG A 327 -25.37 -2.59 0.65
N PHE A 328 -25.79 -3.45 1.57
CA PHE A 328 -26.88 -4.40 1.35
C PHE A 328 -28.18 -3.72 0.90
N ARG A 329 -28.59 -2.64 1.59
CA ARG A 329 -29.78 -1.86 1.22
C ARG A 329 -29.67 -1.24 -0.17
N ARG A 330 -28.49 -0.70 -0.49
CA ARG A 330 -28.19 -0.17 -1.83
C ARG A 330 -28.34 -1.24 -2.90
N LEU A 331 -27.73 -2.41 -2.69
CA LEU A 331 -27.81 -3.55 -3.62
C LEU A 331 -29.21 -4.16 -3.71
N ARG A 332 -30.06 -3.98 -2.69
CA ARG A 332 -31.48 -4.38 -2.73
C ARG A 332 -32.36 -3.42 -3.53
N GLY A 333 -31.90 -2.19 -3.77
CA GLY A 333 -32.69 -1.13 -4.41
C GLY A 333 -33.58 -0.35 -3.45
N ASP A 334 -33.27 -0.35 -2.15
CA ASP A 334 -33.94 0.53 -1.20
C ASP A 334 -33.48 1.98 -1.45
N GLU A 335 -34.40 2.95 -1.48
CA GLU A 335 -34.04 4.37 -1.46
C GLU A 335 -33.40 4.71 -0.11
N ILE A 336 -32.10 4.98 -0.10
CA ILE A 336 -31.37 5.42 1.10
C ILE A 336 -31.58 6.92 1.25
N GLN A 337 -32.35 7.33 2.26
CA GLN A 337 -32.52 8.72 2.70
C GLN A 337 -31.30 9.23 3.47
#